data_AF-G9ZNI3-F1
#
_entry.id   AF-G9ZNI3-F1
#
_cell.length_a   1.000
_cell.length_b   1.000
_cell.length_c   1.000
_cell.angle_alpha   90.00
_cell.angle_beta   90.00
_cell.angle_gamma   90.00
#
_symmetry.space_group_name_H-M   'P 1'
#
loop_
_entity.id
_entity.type
_entity.pdbx_description
1 polymer ?
#
loop_
_entity_poly.entity_id
_entity_poly.type
_entity_poly.pdbx_seq_one_letter_code
_entity_poly.pdbx_strand_id
1 'polypeptide(L)'
;ENYIKEAKAGFYFDKTDSSSFVANHARMILSLLAYNLVSFLKQLLPAAQVGLLVDTLRLRLFKIAGKVVHSGRKIQLKLSSHHVYRNLFYQLLARIQALS
;
A
#
# COMPACT_ATOMS: atom_id res chain seq x y z
N GLU A 1 -15.12 -10.45 8.56
CA GLU A 1 -15.98 -9.26 8.60
C GLU A 1 -15.26 -7.93 8.29
N ASN A 2 -14.05 -7.69 8.82
CA ASN A 2 -13.34 -6.40 8.65
C ASN A 2 -12.88 -6.06 7.21
N TYR A 3 -12.65 -7.06 6.37
CA TYR A 3 -12.14 -6.90 5.00
C TYR A 3 -13.08 -6.09 4.07
N ILE A 4 -14.39 -6.35 4.13
CA ILE A 4 -15.39 -5.66 3.28
C ILE A 4 -15.58 -4.21 3.74
N LYS A 5 -15.54 -3.97 5.06
CA LYS A 5 -15.61 -2.62 5.66
C LYS A 5 -14.36 -1.81 5.32
N GLU A 6 -13.17 -2.41 5.35
CA GLU A 6 -11.90 -1.78 4.94
C GLU A 6 -11.86 -1.46 3.44
N ALA A 7 -12.40 -2.31 2.56
CA ALA A 7 -12.44 -2.04 1.12
C ALA A 7 -13.35 -0.85 0.80
N LYS A 8 -14.55 -0.81 1.39
CA LYS A 8 -15.51 0.30 1.21
C LYS A 8 -14.97 1.64 1.73
N ALA A 9 -14.46 1.67 2.96
CA ALA A 9 -13.99 2.91 3.60
C ALA A 9 -12.57 3.32 3.17
N GLY A 10 -11.68 2.34 2.95
CA GLY A 10 -10.26 2.57 2.68
C GLY A 10 -9.94 2.85 1.22
N PHE A 11 -10.73 2.35 0.26
CA PHE A 11 -10.48 2.52 -1.19
C PHE A 11 -11.59 3.26 -1.93
N TYR A 12 -12.45 3.99 -1.21
CA TYR A 12 -13.50 4.84 -1.78
C TYR A 12 -14.38 4.11 -2.81
N PHE A 13 -14.73 2.86 -2.51
CA PHE A 13 -15.58 2.04 -3.37
C PHE A 13 -16.97 2.67 -3.60
N ASP A 14 -17.36 3.59 -2.71
CA ASP A 14 -18.66 4.26 -2.69
C ASP A 14 -18.68 5.62 -3.40
N LYS A 15 -17.52 6.15 -3.87
CA LYS A 15 -17.46 7.46 -4.54
C LYS A 15 -17.75 7.33 -6.04
N THR A 16 -19.03 7.15 -6.37
CA THR A 16 -19.57 7.14 -7.72
C THR A 16 -20.23 8.47 -8.09
N ASP A 17 -19.58 9.59 -7.82
CA ASP A 17 -20.13 10.93 -8.10
C ASP A 17 -19.91 11.43 -9.54
N SER A 18 -19.31 10.62 -10.42
CA SER A 18 -19.05 11.01 -11.81
C SER A 18 -20.23 10.68 -12.73
N SER A 19 -20.54 11.57 -13.68
CA SER A 19 -21.61 11.41 -14.69
C SER A 19 -21.35 10.31 -15.74
N SER A 20 -20.14 9.73 -15.79
CA SER A 20 -19.77 8.68 -16.74
C SER A 20 -19.66 7.31 -16.07
N PHE A 21 -20.48 6.37 -16.52
CA PHE A 21 -20.50 4.97 -16.07
C PHE A 21 -19.14 4.28 -16.27
N VAL A 22 -18.45 4.56 -17.39
CA VAL A 22 -17.13 3.99 -17.70
C VAL A 22 -16.07 4.49 -16.72
N ALA A 23 -16.10 5.77 -16.34
CA ALA A 23 -15.18 6.33 -15.37
C ALA A 23 -15.38 5.75 -13.96
N ASN A 24 -16.64 5.53 -13.55
CA ASN A 24 -16.96 4.89 -12.29
C ASN A 24 -16.54 3.40 -12.28
N HIS A 25 -16.75 2.68 -13.38
CA HIS A 25 -16.33 1.28 -13.51
C HIS A 25 -14.80 1.14 -13.46
N ALA A 26 -14.07 1.99 -14.18
CA ALA A 26 -12.61 2.01 -14.13
C ALA A 26 -12.08 2.32 -12.71
N ARG A 27 -12.71 3.27 -12.00
CA ARG A 27 -12.39 3.58 -10.61
C ARG A 27 -12.63 2.39 -9.70
N MET A 28 -13.74 1.68 -9.86
CA MET A 28 -14.07 0.48 -9.08
C MET A 28 -13.03 -0.64 -9.28
N ILE A 29 -12.64 -0.92 -10.53
CA ILE A 29 -11.60 -1.89 -10.85
C ILE A 29 -10.26 -1.48 -10.20
N LEU A 30 -9.88 -0.20 -10.32
CA LEU A 30 -8.65 0.30 -9.73
C LEU A 30 -8.64 0.16 -8.20
N SER A 31 -9.76 0.45 -7.55
CA SER A 31 -9.93 0.25 -6.10
C SER A 31 -9.81 -1.23 -5.71
N LEU A 32 -10.37 -2.15 -6.50
CA LEU A 32 -10.25 -3.59 -6.26
C LEU A 32 -8.80 -4.08 -6.41
N LEU A 33 -8.10 -3.62 -7.46
CA LEU A 33 -6.69 -3.92 -7.68
C LEU A 33 -5.81 -3.40 -6.53
N ALA A 34 -6.05 -2.15 -6.12
CA ALA A 34 -5.31 -1.54 -5.02
C ALA A 34 -5.56 -2.28 -3.68
N TYR A 35 -6.80 -2.70 -3.44
CA TYR A 35 -7.14 -3.53 -2.28
C TYR A 35 -6.40 -4.88 -2.31
N ASN A 36 -6.44 -5.58 -3.44
CA ASN A 36 -5.74 -6.87 -3.58
C ASN A 36 -4.22 -6.72 -3.39
N LEU A 37 -3.63 -5.65 -3.92
CA LEU A 37 -2.21 -5.35 -3.73
C LEU A 37 -1.87 -5.13 -2.25
N VAL A 38 -2.66 -4.32 -1.53
CA VAL A 38 -2.42 -4.09 -0.10
C VAL A 38 -2.68 -5.34 0.73
N SER A 39 -3.68 -6.15 0.36
CA SER A 39 -3.94 -7.45 0.99
C SER A 39 -2.77 -8.42 0.80
N PHE A 40 -2.16 -8.44 -0.38
CA PHE A 40 -0.94 -9.22 -0.63
C PHE A 40 0.24 -8.71 0.21
N LEU A 41 0.46 -7.40 0.24
CA LEU A 41 1.51 -6.80 1.08
C LEU A 41 1.32 -7.11 2.58
N LYS A 42 0.07 -7.20 3.06
CA LYS A 42 -0.24 -7.61 4.44
C LYS A 42 0.28 -9.02 4.75
N GLN A 43 0.19 -9.96 3.81
CA GLN A 43 0.70 -11.32 3.99
C GLN A 43 2.22 -11.36 4.09
N LEU A 44 2.91 -10.40 3.48
CA LEU A 44 4.37 -10.27 3.56
C LEU A 44 4.85 -9.57 4.82
N LEU A 45 3.96 -9.02 5.65
CA LEU A 45 4.36 -8.38 6.91
C LEU A 45 4.73 -9.41 8.00
N PRO A 46 5.52 -9.02 9.01
CA PRO A 46 5.77 -9.86 10.17
C PRO A 46 4.47 -10.21 10.91
N ALA A 47 4.41 -11.37 11.57
CA ALA A 47 3.23 -11.86 12.30
C ALA A 47 2.64 -10.82 13.29
N ALA A 48 3.50 -9.99 13.89
CA ALA A 48 3.11 -8.91 14.80
C ALA A 48 2.28 -7.78 14.14
N GLN A 49 2.19 -7.74 12.81
CA GLN A 49 1.57 -6.64 12.05
C GLN A 49 0.46 -7.10 11.10
N VAL A 50 0.09 -8.39 11.15
CA VAL A 50 -0.94 -8.99 10.29
C VAL A 50 -2.33 -8.36 10.51
N GLY A 51 -2.59 -7.77 11.68
CA GLY A 51 -3.85 -7.11 12.02
C GLY A 51 -3.96 -5.61 11.68
N LEU A 52 -2.97 -5.00 11.03
CA LEU A 52 -2.99 -3.56 10.75
C LEU A 52 -4.08 -3.20 9.74
N LEU A 53 -4.76 -2.06 9.94
CA LEU A 53 -5.73 -1.55 8.96
C LEU A 53 -5.03 -0.98 7.73
N VAL A 54 -5.69 -1.01 6.57
CA VAL A 54 -5.24 -0.43 5.29
C VAL A 54 -4.81 1.02 5.46
N ASP A 55 -5.53 1.82 6.23
CA ASP A 55 -5.19 3.23 6.44
C ASP A 55 -3.88 3.39 7.23
N THR A 56 -3.68 2.55 8.25
CA THR A 56 -2.42 2.48 8.99
C THR A 56 -1.27 2.06 8.08
N LEU A 57 -1.49 1.10 7.18
CA LEU A 57 -0.48 0.71 6.19
C LEU A 57 -0.17 1.83 5.20
N ARG A 58 -1.19 2.56 4.73
CA ARG A 58 -1.02 3.75 3.91
C ARG A 58 -0.10 4.75 4.59
N LEU A 59 -0.36 5.07 5.85
CA LEU A 59 0.46 6.01 6.62
C LEU A 59 1.89 5.51 6.83
N ARG A 60 2.07 4.21 7.12
CA ARG A 60 3.39 3.65 7.49
C ARG A 60 4.28 3.30 6.30
N LEU A 61 3.70 2.89 5.17
CA LEU A 61 4.43 2.34 4.03
C LEU A 61 4.35 3.20 2.77
N PHE A 62 3.26 3.94 2.58
CA PHE A 62 3.04 4.73 1.38
C PHE A 62 3.24 6.23 1.61
N LYS A 63 2.86 6.74 2.78
CA LYS A 63 3.05 8.15 3.18
C LYS A 63 4.39 8.33 3.91
N ILE A 64 5.46 7.99 3.22
CA ILE A 64 6.83 8.04 3.75
C ILE A 64 7.62 9.19 3.10
N ALA A 65 8.26 10.01 3.93
CA ALA A 65 9.19 11.02 3.46
C ALA A 65 10.56 10.36 3.23
N GLY A 66 11.00 10.34 1.98
CA GLY A 66 12.28 9.75 1.59
C GLY A 66 12.83 10.40 0.33
N LYS A 67 14.14 10.27 0.13
CA LYS A 67 14.80 10.69 -1.10
C LYS A 67 14.79 9.53 -2.09
N VAL A 68 14.16 9.73 -3.24
CA VAL A 68 14.30 8.80 -4.38
C VAL A 68 15.68 9.00 -4.99
N VAL A 69 16.45 7.93 -5.07
CA VAL A 69 17.80 7.93 -5.65
C VAL A 69 17.82 6.94 -6.80
N HIS A 70 18.28 7.42 -7.94
CA HIS A 70 18.50 6.61 -9.13
C HIS A 70 19.96 6.18 -9.15
N SER A 71 20.21 4.87 -9.17
CA SER A 71 21.55 4.31 -9.32
C SER A 71 21.55 3.30 -10.47
N GLY A 72 22.07 3.73 -11.62
CA GLY A 72 22.03 2.97 -12.87
C GLY A 72 20.59 2.59 -13.24
N ARG A 73 20.31 1.28 -13.29
CA ARG A 73 18.97 0.73 -13.58
C ARG A 73 18.08 0.53 -12.35
N LYS A 74 18.55 0.89 -11.15
CA LYS A 74 17.82 0.68 -9.88
C LYS A 74 17.28 2.00 -9.35
N ILE A 75 15.99 2.00 -9.01
CA ILE A 75 15.36 3.07 -8.25
C ILE A 75 15.37 2.63 -6.78
N GLN A 76 15.93 3.48 -5.91
CA GLN A 76 16.01 3.22 -4.48
C GLN A 76 15.38 4.36 -3.69
N LEU A 77 14.54 4.00 -2.71
CA LEU A 77 14.00 4.97 -1.76
C LEU A 77 14.88 5.00 -0.50
N LYS A 78 15.55 6.12 -0.26
CA LYS A 78 16.33 6.35 0.97
C LYS A 78 15.47 7.06 2.00
N LEU A 79 15.18 6.38 3.10
CA LEU A 79 14.46 6.96 4.24
C LEU A 79 15.41 7.66 5.20
N SER A 80 14.93 8.70 5.87
CA SER A 80 15.65 9.35 6.97
C SER A 80 15.97 8.34 8.06
N SER A 81 17.13 8.48 8.71
CA SER A 81 17.54 7.63 9.84
C SER A 81 16.55 7.67 11.00
N HIS A 82 15.86 8.79 11.19
CA HIS A 82 14.88 9.03 12.25
C HIS A 82 13.45 8.58 11.89
N HIS A 83 13.23 7.99 10.71
CA HIS A 83 11.91 7.56 10.32
C HIS A 83 11.47 6.33 11.13
N VAL A 84 10.38 6.48 11.90
CA VAL A 84 9.86 5.46 12.84
C VAL A 84 9.63 4.10 12.17
N TYR A 85 9.18 4.09 10.92
CA TYR A 85 8.86 2.85 10.20
C TYR A 85 9.97 2.38 9.24
N ARG A 86 11.20 2.90 9.40
CA ARG A 86 12.35 2.57 8.52
C ARG A 86 12.63 1.06 8.48
N ASN A 87 12.71 0.41 9.63
CA ASN A 87 13.00 -1.04 9.70
C ASN A 87 11.89 -1.86 9.06
N LEU A 88 10.64 -1.50 9.33
CA LEU A 88 9.46 -2.15 8.76
C LEU A 88 9.47 -2.04 7.23
N PHE A 89 9.75 -0.85 6.69
CA PHE A 89 9.84 -0.61 5.25
C PHE A 89 10.94 -1.48 4.60
N TYR A 90 12.16 -1.47 5.14
CA TYR A 90 13.26 -2.25 4.56
C TYR A 90 13.07 -3.77 4.71
N GLN A 91 12.44 -4.24 5.79
CA GLN A 91 12.08 -5.66 5.94
C GLN A 91 11.05 -6.08 4.88
N LEU A 92 10.02 -5.28 4.65
CA LEU A 92 9.02 -5.55 3.62
C LEU A 92 9.68 -5.53 2.22
N LEU A 93 10.53 -4.54 1.95
CA LEU A 93 11.25 -4.44 0.69
C LEU A 93 12.15 -5.67 0.44
N ALA A 94 12.87 -6.13 1.47
CA ALA A 94 13.71 -7.32 1.38
C ALA A 94 12.88 -8.59 1.11
N ARG A 95 11.71 -8.72 1.75
CA ARG A 95 10.79 -9.85 1.47
C ARG A 95 10.25 -9.81 0.05
N ILE A 96 9.90 -8.63 -0.47
CA ILE A 96 9.46 -8.48 -1.86
C ILE A 96 10.59 -8.87 -2.83
N GLN A 97 11.83 -8.44 -2.54
CA GLN A 97 13.01 -8.80 -3.35
C GLN A 97 13.35 -10.29 -3.28
N ALA A 98 12.97 -11.01 -2.22
CA ALA A 98 13.15 -12.45 -2.11
C ALA A 98 12.10 -13.26 -2.90
N LEU A 99 11.06 -12.61 -3.42
CA LEU A 99 10.04 -13.25 -4.28
C LEU A 99 10.45 -13.26 -5.76
N SER A 100 11.48 -12.52 -6.15
CA SER A 100 12.05 -12.51 -7.50
C SER A 100 13.20 -13.49 -7.64
#